data_AF-A0A261F0H2-F1
#
_entry.id   AF-A0A261F0H2-F1
#
_cell.length_a   1.000
_cell.length_b   1.000
_cell.length_c   1.000
_cell.angle_alpha   90.00
_cell.angle_beta   90.00
_cell.angle_gamma   90.00
#
_symmetry.space_group_name_H-M   'P 1'
#
loop_
_entity.id
_entity.type
_entity.pdbx_description
1 polymer ?
#
loop_
_entity_poly.entity_id
_entity_poly.type
_entity_poly.pdbx_seq_one_letter_code
_entity_poly.pdbx_strand_id
1 'polypeptide(L)'
;MATKNKKTNNAPISDESIIEALTTQMKIKDAAKVLGRSYNWLLKKSHDLVQAGLIESRDAYPVYHRTGGPAGKTITVYFNSAVWPQDKYYIRGSFDEWQSEPGFALVSSSSDNAYYSVAITLPQGVEGADFFINNGQDLNDPANLYQPAPGANFHLSASDGSDFTIENFDNAHPGKPQN
;
A
#
# COMPACT_ATOMS: atom_id res chain seq x y z
N MET A 1 -40.10 25.69 9.92
CA MET A 1 -38.69 25.26 9.83
C MET A 1 -38.58 24.28 8.67
N ALA A 2 -37.90 24.66 7.59
CA ALA A 2 -37.74 23.78 6.43
C ALA A 2 -36.64 22.75 6.72
N THR A 3 -37.03 21.48 6.81
CA THR A 3 -36.10 20.35 6.77
C THR A 3 -35.43 20.34 5.41
N LYS A 4 -34.15 20.78 5.36
CA LYS A 4 -33.29 20.57 4.19
C LYS A 4 -33.10 19.07 4.02
N ASN A 5 -33.89 18.44 3.16
CA ASN A 5 -33.60 17.11 2.64
C ASN A 5 -32.26 17.17 1.92
N LYS A 6 -31.22 16.64 2.58
CA LYS A 6 -29.92 16.39 1.97
C LYS A 6 -30.16 15.35 0.88
N LYS A 7 -30.33 15.78 -0.37
CA LYS A 7 -30.34 14.89 -1.54
C LYS A 7 -29.08 14.04 -1.46
N THR A 8 -29.24 12.77 -1.13
CA THR A 8 -28.21 11.77 -1.39
C THR A 8 -28.19 11.60 -2.90
N ASN A 9 -27.24 12.24 -3.57
CA ASN A 9 -27.04 12.11 -5.01
C ASN A 9 -26.54 10.69 -5.31
N ASN A 10 -27.42 9.68 -5.27
CA ASN A 10 -27.12 8.29 -5.65
C ASN A 10 -27.09 8.09 -7.19
N ALA A 11 -26.90 9.16 -7.97
CA ALA A 11 -26.72 9.04 -9.41
C ALA A 11 -25.50 8.14 -9.70
N PRO A 12 -25.59 7.16 -10.63
CA PRO A 12 -24.46 6.32 -11.00
C PRO A 12 -23.24 7.18 -11.35
N ILE A 13 -22.06 6.82 -10.83
CA ILE A 13 -20.78 7.43 -11.20
C ILE A 13 -20.08 6.39 -12.07
N SER A 14 -19.51 6.82 -13.20
CA SER A 14 -18.78 5.92 -14.08
C SER A 14 -17.47 5.47 -13.45
N ASP A 15 -16.97 4.32 -13.89
CA ASP A 15 -15.68 3.83 -13.43
C ASP A 15 -14.55 4.80 -13.82
N GLU A 16 -14.61 5.48 -14.98
CA GLU A 16 -13.59 6.47 -15.35
C GLU A 16 -13.51 7.63 -14.35
N SER A 17 -14.64 8.19 -13.92
CA SER A 17 -14.63 9.28 -12.92
C SER A 17 -14.12 8.82 -11.57
N ILE A 18 -14.35 7.54 -11.21
CA ILE A 18 -13.83 6.96 -9.97
C ILE A 18 -12.31 6.79 -10.09
N ILE A 19 -11.83 6.27 -11.20
CA ILE A 19 -10.40 6.07 -11.49
C ILE A 19 -9.67 7.42 -11.46
N GLU A 20 -10.17 8.42 -12.18
CA GLU A 20 -9.59 9.77 -12.18
C GLU A 20 -9.53 10.36 -10.76
N ALA A 21 -10.59 10.22 -9.98
CA ALA A 21 -10.60 10.70 -8.60
C ALA A 21 -9.62 9.94 -7.70
N LEU A 22 -9.44 8.63 -7.90
CA LEU A 22 -8.49 7.81 -7.13
C LEU A 22 -7.03 8.12 -7.50
N THR A 23 -6.73 8.33 -8.78
CA THR A 23 -5.36 8.57 -9.26
C THR A 23 -4.90 10.02 -9.09
N THR A 24 -5.83 10.98 -9.09
CA THR A 24 -5.49 12.41 -8.96
C THR A 24 -5.48 12.93 -7.52
N GLN A 25 -6.22 12.27 -6.61
CA GLN A 25 -6.32 12.72 -5.22
C GLN A 25 -5.41 11.88 -4.32
N MET A 26 -4.50 12.53 -3.60
CA MET A 26 -3.63 11.82 -2.64
C MET A 26 -4.39 11.18 -1.46
N LYS A 27 -5.65 11.60 -1.23
CA LYS A 27 -6.49 11.15 -0.09
C LYS A 27 -7.85 10.68 -0.58
N ILE A 28 -8.24 9.44 -0.27
CA ILE A 28 -9.56 8.90 -0.62
C ILE A 28 -10.70 9.70 0.03
N LYS A 29 -10.47 10.35 1.16
CA LYS A 29 -11.49 11.24 1.77
C LYS A 29 -11.79 12.42 0.86
N ASP A 30 -10.77 12.94 0.19
CA ASP A 30 -10.92 14.04 -0.77
C ASP A 30 -11.51 13.53 -2.08
N ALA A 31 -11.06 12.37 -2.58
CA ALA A 31 -11.69 11.69 -3.72
C ALA A 31 -13.19 11.40 -3.47
N ALA A 32 -13.54 10.86 -2.30
CA ALA A 32 -14.92 10.59 -1.91
C ALA A 32 -15.73 11.88 -1.83
N LYS A 33 -15.13 12.97 -1.34
CA LYS A 33 -15.77 14.29 -1.30
C LYS A 33 -16.03 14.84 -2.70
N VAL A 34 -15.07 14.74 -3.61
CA VAL A 34 -15.22 15.13 -5.04
C VAL A 34 -16.34 14.35 -5.70
N LEU A 35 -16.39 13.04 -5.45
CA LEU A 35 -17.41 12.14 -5.99
C LEU A 35 -18.78 12.27 -5.28
N GLY A 36 -18.88 13.04 -4.19
CA GLY A 36 -20.10 13.11 -3.39
C GLY A 36 -20.51 11.76 -2.80
N ARG A 37 -19.53 10.95 -2.39
CA ARG A 37 -19.66 9.59 -1.87
C ARG A 37 -19.10 9.46 -0.47
N SER A 38 -19.46 8.37 0.21
CA SER A 38 -18.86 8.05 1.50
C SER A 38 -17.49 7.42 1.31
N TYR A 39 -16.61 7.63 2.30
CA TYR A 39 -15.30 6.97 2.38
C TYR A 39 -15.41 5.45 2.21
N ASN A 40 -16.28 4.79 2.98
CA ASN A 40 -16.46 3.34 2.93
C ASN A 40 -16.96 2.84 1.57
N TRP A 41 -17.80 3.62 0.88
CA TRP A 41 -18.24 3.26 -0.47
C TRP A 41 -17.08 3.30 -1.45
N LEU A 42 -16.28 4.36 -1.42
CA LEU A 42 -15.15 4.51 -2.34
C LEU A 42 -14.06 3.48 -2.04
N LEU A 43 -13.83 3.14 -0.77
CA LEU A 43 -12.88 2.11 -0.36
C LEU A 43 -13.26 0.74 -0.92
N LYS A 44 -14.55 0.38 -0.82
CA LYS A 44 -15.04 -0.86 -1.42
C LYS A 44 -14.88 -0.82 -2.95
N LYS A 45 -15.28 0.28 -3.57
CA LYS A 45 -15.24 0.41 -5.03
C LYS A 45 -13.81 0.41 -5.57
N SER A 46 -12.84 1.01 -4.88
CA SER A 46 -11.43 0.94 -5.25
C SER A 46 -10.91 -0.50 -5.18
N HIS A 47 -11.30 -1.26 -4.16
CA HIS A 47 -10.97 -2.69 -4.07
C HIS A 47 -11.54 -3.48 -5.25
N ASP A 48 -12.81 -3.27 -5.60
CA ASP A 48 -13.46 -3.92 -6.75
C ASP A 48 -12.74 -3.58 -8.07
N LEU A 49 -12.28 -2.33 -8.25
CA LEU A 49 -11.53 -1.90 -9.45
C LEU A 49 -10.13 -2.53 -9.54
N VAL A 50 -9.44 -2.71 -8.41
CA VAL A 50 -8.16 -3.44 -8.34
C VAL A 50 -8.37 -4.91 -8.68
N GLN A 51 -9.38 -5.56 -8.10
CA GLN A 51 -9.70 -6.96 -8.42
C GLN A 51 -10.05 -7.16 -9.90
N ALA A 52 -10.66 -6.15 -10.52
CA ALA A 52 -10.97 -6.15 -11.94
C ALA A 52 -9.77 -5.81 -12.86
N GLY A 53 -8.61 -5.43 -12.30
CA GLY A 53 -7.44 -5.01 -13.05
C GLY A 53 -7.62 -3.69 -13.81
N LEU A 54 -8.57 -2.85 -13.39
CA LEU A 54 -8.87 -1.56 -14.03
C LEU A 54 -7.98 -0.43 -13.52
N ILE A 55 -7.46 -0.59 -12.30
CA ILE A 55 -6.44 0.27 -11.70
C ILE A 55 -5.44 -0.60 -10.96
N GLU A 56 -4.26 -0.06 -10.73
CA GLU A 56 -3.24 -0.73 -9.94
C GLU A 56 -3.50 -0.56 -8.44
N SER A 57 -3.08 -1.51 -7.61
CA SER A 57 -3.22 -1.42 -6.15
C SER A 57 -2.49 -0.22 -5.56
N ARG A 58 -1.40 0.27 -6.20
CA ARG A 58 -0.72 1.52 -5.82
C ARG A 58 -1.55 2.77 -6.08
N ASP A 59 -2.40 2.74 -7.11
CA ASP A 59 -3.29 3.84 -7.51
C ASP A 59 -4.61 3.80 -6.74
N ALA A 60 -4.93 2.64 -6.19
CA ALA A 60 -6.04 2.44 -5.29
C ALA A 60 -5.65 2.78 -3.86
N TYR A 61 -6.69 3.02 -3.05
CA TYR A 61 -6.48 3.22 -1.63
C TYR A 61 -6.15 1.91 -0.92
N PRO A 62 -5.30 1.94 0.12
CA PRO A 62 -4.86 0.77 0.87
C PRO A 62 -5.95 -0.26 1.16
N VAL A 63 -5.69 -1.53 0.88
CA VAL A 63 -6.42 -2.65 1.48
C VAL A 63 -5.68 -3.00 2.76
N TYR A 64 -6.26 -2.66 3.90
CA TYR A 64 -5.66 -2.96 5.20
C TYR A 64 -6.70 -3.45 6.18
N HIS A 65 -6.32 -4.46 6.96
CA HIS A 65 -7.20 -5.06 7.95
C HIS A 65 -7.05 -4.30 9.26
N ARG A 66 -8.13 -3.64 9.69
CA ARG A 66 -8.18 -3.04 11.03
C ARG A 66 -8.80 -4.00 12.04
N THR A 67 -8.02 -4.47 13.00
CA THR A 67 -8.56 -5.08 14.22
C THR A 67 -8.53 -4.01 15.29
N GLY A 68 -9.61 -3.80 16.05
CA GLY A 68 -9.68 -2.77 17.11
C GLY A 68 -8.74 -3.02 18.31
N GLY A 69 -7.57 -3.62 18.08
CA GLY A 69 -6.61 -4.11 19.06
C GLY A 69 -5.61 -3.06 19.55
N PRO A 70 -4.62 -3.50 20.37
CA PRO A 70 -3.74 -2.64 21.16
C PRO A 70 -2.73 -1.86 20.30
N ALA A 71 -1.82 -1.12 20.96
CA ALA A 71 -0.83 -0.24 20.35
C ALA A 71 -0.08 -0.85 19.14
N GLY A 72 0.40 0.03 18.25
CA GLY A 72 1.02 -0.33 16.97
C GLY A 72 2.08 -1.43 17.09
N LYS A 73 1.98 -2.45 16.23
CA LYS A 73 2.96 -3.53 16.13
C LYS A 73 4.10 -3.11 15.21
N THR A 74 5.33 -3.44 15.57
CA THR A 74 6.49 -3.26 14.69
C THR A 74 6.77 -4.56 13.92
N ILE A 75 6.90 -4.45 12.61
CA ILE A 75 7.38 -5.50 11.72
C ILE A 75 8.75 -5.11 11.16
N THR A 76 9.59 -6.08 10.85
CA THR A 76 10.84 -5.89 10.10
C THR A 76 10.66 -6.49 8.71
N VAL A 77 10.96 -5.72 7.67
CA VAL A 77 10.95 -6.21 6.31
C VAL A 77 12.37 -6.31 5.81
N TYR A 78 12.74 -7.47 5.27
CA TYR A 78 14.01 -7.79 4.65
C TYR A 78 13.82 -7.89 3.14
N PHE A 79 14.75 -7.33 2.37
CA PHE A 79 14.74 -7.36 0.91
C PHE A 79 16.07 -7.85 0.37
N ASN A 80 16.03 -8.87 -0.49
CA ASN A 80 17.21 -9.36 -1.20
C ASN A 80 17.53 -8.46 -2.40
N SER A 81 18.61 -7.70 -2.34
CA SER A 81 19.03 -6.80 -3.43
C SER A 81 19.46 -7.53 -4.71
N ALA A 82 19.79 -8.83 -4.63
CA ALA A 82 20.23 -9.60 -5.78
C ALA A 82 19.14 -9.80 -6.84
N VAL A 83 17.86 -9.75 -6.45
CA VAL A 83 16.74 -9.93 -7.40
C VAL A 83 16.32 -8.65 -8.12
N TRP A 84 16.76 -7.48 -7.63
CA TRP A 84 16.54 -6.20 -8.31
C TRP A 84 17.62 -5.19 -7.89
N PRO A 85 18.77 -5.16 -8.61
CA PRO A 85 19.89 -4.30 -8.24
C PRO A 85 19.60 -2.81 -8.46
N GLN A 86 19.64 -2.03 -7.40
CA GLN A 86 19.47 -0.57 -7.35
C GLN A 86 20.48 0.06 -6.37
N ASP A 87 20.72 1.36 -6.51
CA ASP A 87 21.61 2.11 -5.60
C ASP A 87 20.99 2.31 -4.21
N LYS A 88 19.66 2.40 -4.14
CA LYS A 88 18.88 2.65 -2.92
C LYS A 88 17.54 1.94 -3.02
N TYR A 89 16.98 1.62 -1.85
CA TYR A 89 15.67 0.99 -1.73
C TYR A 89 14.84 1.72 -0.68
N TYR A 90 13.57 1.91 -1.00
CA TYR A 90 12.55 2.40 -0.08
C TYR A 90 11.34 1.49 -0.13
N ILE A 91 10.67 1.28 1.00
CA ILE A 91 9.42 0.54 1.07
C ILE A 91 8.29 1.48 1.48
N ARG A 92 7.19 1.45 0.74
CA ARG A 92 5.98 2.22 1.05
C ARG A 92 4.91 1.26 1.51
N GLY A 93 4.33 1.55 2.68
CA GLY A 93 3.20 0.82 3.23
C GLY A 93 1.88 1.52 2.99
N SER A 94 0.84 0.72 2.75
CA SER A 94 -0.54 1.12 2.57
C SER A 94 -1.22 1.13 3.95
N PHE A 95 -1.10 2.22 4.71
CA PHE A 95 -1.75 2.34 6.02
C PHE A 95 -3.14 2.96 5.89
N ASP A 96 -3.45 3.98 6.69
CA ASP A 96 -4.61 4.84 6.46
C ASP A 96 -4.51 5.63 5.17
N GLU A 97 -3.31 5.81 4.64
CA GLU A 97 -2.99 6.33 3.32
C GLU A 97 -1.64 5.73 2.91
N TRP A 98 -1.30 5.76 1.62
CA TRP A 98 0.05 5.44 1.20
C TRP A 98 1.02 6.41 1.86
N GLN A 99 2.06 5.89 2.49
CA GLN A 99 3.11 6.72 3.04
C GLN A 99 3.65 7.69 2.00
N SER A 100 3.94 8.94 2.37
CA SER A 100 4.54 9.93 1.46
C SER A 100 5.85 9.42 0.84
N GLU A 101 6.12 9.85 -0.39
CA GLU A 101 7.36 9.53 -1.09
C GLU A 101 8.60 10.02 -0.33
N PRO A 102 9.71 9.25 -0.36
CA PRO A 102 9.88 7.95 -1.04
C PRO A 102 9.43 6.73 -0.21
N GLY A 103 9.00 6.91 1.04
CA GLY A 103 8.70 5.84 2.00
C GLY A 103 9.80 5.63 3.04
N PHE A 104 9.85 4.45 3.66
CA PHE A 104 10.91 4.08 4.60
C PHE A 104 12.15 3.61 3.84
N ALA A 105 13.32 4.21 4.12
CA ALA A 105 14.57 3.73 3.55
C ALA A 105 14.96 2.37 4.12
N LEU A 106 15.32 1.42 3.27
CA LEU A 106 15.93 0.17 3.72
C LEU A 106 17.43 0.37 3.89
N VAL A 107 17.98 -0.20 4.97
CA VAL A 107 19.40 -0.14 5.30
C VAL A 107 20.03 -1.51 5.15
N SER A 108 21.26 -1.59 4.65
CA SER A 108 21.98 -2.86 4.53
C SER A 108 22.01 -3.55 5.89
N SER A 109 21.51 -4.78 5.94
CA SER A 109 21.33 -5.56 7.18
C SER A 109 22.44 -6.58 7.42
N SER A 110 23.33 -6.76 6.45
CA SER A 110 24.40 -7.76 6.48
C SER A 110 25.73 -7.14 6.06
N SER A 111 26.84 -7.72 6.53
CA SER A 111 28.19 -7.39 6.06
C SER A 111 28.37 -7.68 4.57
N ASP A 112 27.54 -8.56 4.01
CA ASP A 112 27.72 -9.15 2.69
C ASP A 112 26.83 -8.47 1.63
N ASN A 113 26.21 -7.34 1.96
CA ASN A 113 25.37 -6.47 1.11
C ASN A 113 24.20 -7.13 0.38
N ALA A 114 23.92 -8.42 0.57
CA ALA A 114 22.84 -9.11 -0.13
C ALA A 114 21.46 -8.63 0.35
N TYR A 115 21.31 -8.37 1.65
CA TYR A 115 20.03 -7.98 2.25
C TYR A 115 20.01 -6.54 2.78
N TYR A 116 18.88 -5.89 2.55
CA TYR A 116 18.51 -4.62 3.15
C TYR A 116 17.30 -4.84 4.07
N SER A 117 17.12 -4.02 5.09
CA SER A 117 15.99 -4.14 6.01
C SER A 117 15.49 -2.82 6.54
N VAL A 118 14.27 -2.81 7.06
CA VAL A 118 13.71 -1.69 7.81
C VAL A 118 12.69 -2.17 8.84
N ALA A 119 12.66 -1.51 9.99
CA ALA A 119 11.62 -1.71 11.00
C ALA A 119 10.49 -0.70 10.79
N ILE A 120 9.26 -1.19 10.70
CA ILE A 120 8.06 -0.43 10.38
C ILE A 120 7.06 -0.61 11.52
N THR A 121 6.68 0.47 12.18
CA THR A 121 5.60 0.45 13.17
C THR A 121 4.27 0.68 12.47
N LEU A 122 3.44 -0.36 12.43
CA LEU A 122 2.07 -0.28 11.94
C LEU A 122 1.24 0.64 12.85
N PRO A 123 0.36 1.50 12.29
CA PRO A 123 -0.54 2.30 13.10
C PRO A 123 -1.43 1.46 14.01
N GLN A 124 -1.93 2.08 15.09
CA GLN A 124 -2.80 1.38 16.02
C GLN A 124 -4.02 0.78 15.31
N GLY A 125 -4.24 -0.50 15.61
CA GLY A 125 -5.34 -1.28 15.07
C GLY A 125 -5.19 -1.63 13.60
N VAL A 126 -4.01 -1.51 12.99
CA VAL A 126 -3.70 -2.10 11.67
C VAL A 126 -3.03 -3.45 11.90
N GLU A 127 -3.64 -4.52 11.40
CA GLU A 127 -3.13 -5.89 11.49
C GLU A 127 -2.22 -6.24 10.30
N GLY A 128 -2.54 -5.73 9.12
CA GLY A 128 -1.73 -5.93 7.91
C GLY A 128 -1.94 -4.82 6.90
N ALA A 129 -1.00 -4.68 5.98
CA ALA A 129 -0.97 -3.66 4.94
C ALA A 129 -0.31 -4.20 3.67
N ASP A 130 -0.59 -3.55 2.55
CA ASP A 130 0.09 -3.79 1.29
C ASP A 130 1.34 -2.91 1.20
N PHE A 131 2.38 -3.43 0.56
CA PHE A 131 3.66 -2.78 0.41
C PHE A 131 4.22 -2.91 -1.00
N PHE A 132 4.98 -1.93 -1.45
CA PHE A 132 5.87 -2.07 -2.59
C PHE A 132 7.22 -1.44 -2.30
N ILE A 133 8.23 -1.87 -3.03
CA ILE A 133 9.58 -1.31 -2.94
C ILE A 133 9.81 -0.39 -4.14
N ASN A 134 10.51 0.71 -3.94
CA ASN A 134 10.91 1.65 -4.99
C ASN A 134 12.38 2.05 -4.83
N ASN A 135 12.97 2.59 -5.90
CA ASN A 135 14.36 3.05 -5.93
C ASN A 135 14.52 4.56 -5.65
N GLY A 136 13.45 5.24 -5.22
CA GLY A 136 13.44 6.68 -4.92
C GLY A 136 13.32 7.59 -6.15
N GLN A 137 13.09 7.04 -7.34
CA GLN A 137 12.81 7.80 -8.57
C GLN A 137 11.29 7.97 -8.80
N ASP A 138 10.91 8.53 -9.96
CA ASP A 138 9.51 8.74 -10.34
C ASP A 138 8.70 7.44 -10.27
N LEU A 139 7.67 7.45 -9.43
CA LEU A 139 6.84 6.27 -9.18
C LEU A 139 5.78 6.04 -10.25
N ASN A 140 5.63 6.94 -11.22
CA ASN A 140 4.80 6.70 -12.40
C ASN A 140 5.48 5.74 -13.40
N ASP A 141 6.81 5.60 -13.33
CA ASP A 141 7.55 4.64 -14.14
C ASP A 141 7.59 3.27 -13.43
N PRO A 142 6.95 2.23 -13.99
CA PRO A 142 6.95 0.88 -13.39
C PRO A 142 8.35 0.28 -13.21
N ALA A 143 9.36 0.71 -13.99
CA ALA A 143 10.72 0.21 -13.85
C ALA A 143 11.39 0.63 -12.52
N ASN A 144 10.85 1.68 -11.88
CA ASN A 144 11.31 2.17 -10.58
C ASN A 144 10.63 1.48 -9.40
N LEU A 145 9.76 0.50 -9.67
CA LEU A 145 9.03 -0.25 -8.66
C LEU A 145 9.41 -1.73 -8.67
N TYR A 146 9.37 -2.32 -7.49
CA TYR A 146 9.46 -3.75 -7.28
C TYR A 146 8.21 -4.23 -6.56
N GLN A 147 7.48 -5.10 -7.24
CA GLN A 147 6.12 -5.56 -6.94
C GLN A 147 5.95 -6.99 -7.44
N PRO A 148 5.09 -7.83 -6.84
CA PRO A 148 4.94 -9.21 -7.28
C PRO A 148 4.55 -9.37 -8.76
N ALA A 149 3.65 -8.51 -9.19
CA ALA A 149 3.24 -8.34 -10.58
C ALA A 149 2.96 -6.85 -10.80
N PRO A 150 2.97 -6.37 -12.05
CA PRO A 150 2.57 -5.00 -12.35
C PRO A 150 1.21 -4.67 -11.72
N GLY A 151 1.20 -3.66 -10.85
CA GLY A 151 0.01 -3.22 -10.13
C GLY A 151 -0.44 -4.09 -8.94
N ALA A 152 0.32 -5.13 -8.56
CA ALA A 152 0.14 -5.88 -7.33
C ALA A 152 1.11 -5.38 -6.23
N ASN A 153 0.81 -5.69 -4.97
CA ASN A 153 1.64 -5.29 -3.84
C ASN A 153 1.89 -6.50 -2.92
N PHE A 154 2.97 -6.45 -2.14
CA PHE A 154 3.28 -7.44 -1.11
C PHE A 154 2.34 -7.24 0.07
N HIS A 155 1.52 -8.24 0.38
CA HIS A 155 0.65 -8.18 1.55
C HIS A 155 1.40 -8.72 2.78
N LEU A 156 1.51 -7.90 3.83
CA LEU A 156 2.13 -8.30 5.09
C LEU A 156 1.13 -8.19 6.23
N SER A 157 0.93 -9.28 6.97
CA SER A 157 0.10 -9.30 8.17
C SER A 157 0.94 -9.54 9.42
N ALA A 158 0.87 -8.64 10.40
CA ALA A 158 1.50 -8.80 11.71
C ALA A 158 0.84 -9.91 12.58
N SER A 159 -0.15 -10.65 12.04
CA SER A 159 -0.58 -11.96 12.56
C SER A 159 0.41 -13.08 12.22
N ASP A 160 1.11 -12.95 11.10
CA ASP A 160 1.91 -14.02 10.51
C ASP A 160 3.35 -14.01 11.05
N GLY A 161 3.77 -12.88 11.62
CA GLY A 161 5.06 -12.72 12.27
C GLY A 161 5.44 -11.26 12.50
N SER A 162 6.64 -11.06 13.04
CA SER A 162 7.29 -9.75 13.19
C SER A 162 8.39 -9.52 12.16
N ASP A 163 8.77 -10.54 11.39
CA ASP A 163 9.84 -10.50 10.42
C ASP A 163 9.30 -11.04 9.10
N PHE A 164 9.60 -10.37 7.98
CA PHE A 164 9.16 -10.74 6.64
C PHE A 164 10.31 -10.58 5.66
N THR A 165 10.48 -11.54 4.76
CA THR A 165 11.53 -11.50 3.74
C THR A 165 10.92 -11.48 2.34
N ILE A 166 11.44 -10.61 1.48
CA ILE A 166 11.12 -10.49 0.06
C ILE A 166 12.37 -10.89 -0.73
N GLU A 167 12.30 -12.03 -1.39
CA GLU A 167 13.44 -12.62 -2.13
C GLU A 167 13.12 -12.89 -3.60
N ASN A 168 11.88 -12.64 -4.03
CA ASN A 168 11.42 -12.85 -5.40
C ASN A 168 10.15 -12.01 -5.67
N PHE A 169 9.55 -12.22 -6.84
CA PHE A 169 8.34 -11.55 -7.31
C PHE A 169 7.04 -12.29 -6.92
N ASP A 170 7.06 -13.32 -6.08
CA ASP A 170 5.84 -14.09 -5.81
C ASP A 170 5.03 -13.48 -4.65
N ASN A 171 5.65 -13.31 -3.48
CA ASN A 171 5.17 -12.49 -2.36
C ASN A 171 6.26 -12.40 -1.27
N ALA A 172 6.04 -11.59 -0.24
CA ALA A 172 6.82 -11.68 0.99
C ALA A 172 6.42 -12.94 1.79
N HIS A 173 7.37 -13.53 2.49
CA HIS A 173 7.13 -14.67 3.39
C HIS A 173 7.56 -14.35 4.83
N PRO A 174 6.92 -14.93 5.85
CA PRO A 174 7.28 -14.68 7.24
C PRO A 174 8.62 -15.34 7.62
N GLY A 175 9.45 -14.60 8.33
CA GLY A 175 10.77 -15.03 8.78
C GLY A 175 11.88 -14.08 8.36
N LYS A 176 13.08 -14.36 8.87
CA LYS A 176 14.33 -13.70 8.48
C LYS A 176 14.98 -14.45 7.33
N PRO A 177 15.89 -13.82 6.56
CA PRO A 177 16.71 -14.52 5.58
C PRO A 177 17.40 -15.75 6.19
N GLN A 178 17.36 -16.88 5.49
CA GLN A 178 18.15 -18.04 5.86
C GLN A 178 19.57 -17.85 5.34
N ASN A 179 20.56 -17.89 6.23
CA ASN A 179 21.99 -17.81 5.89
C ASN A 179 22.47 -19.09 5.18
#